data_AF-A0A2D4XHR0-F1
#
_entry.id   AF-A0A2D4XHR0-F1
#
_cell.length_a   1.000
_cell.length_b   1.000
_cell.length_c   1.000
_cell.angle_alpha   90.00
_cell.angle_beta   90.00
_cell.angle_gamma   90.00
#
_symmetry.space_group_name_H-M   'P 1'
#
loop_
_entity.id
_entity.type
_entity.pdbx_description
1 polymer ?
#
loop_
_entity_poly.entity_id
_entity_poly.type
_entity_poly.pdbx_seq_one_letter_code
_entity_poly.pdbx_strand_id
1 'polypeptide(L)' 'MGTRTAQLLTYLKLRDIKFGLLINFNSVKLVDELKRIVNDL' A
#
# COMPACT_ATOMS: atom_id res chain seq x y z
N MET A 1 9.47 6.59 -4.94
CA MET A 1 8.31 5.99 -4.23
C MET A 1 7.39 7.11 -3.76
N GLY A 2 6.07 6.98 -3.93
CA GLY A 2 5.12 7.99 -3.45
C GLY A 2 5.10 8.06 -1.91
N THR A 3 4.86 9.24 -1.34
CA THR A 3 4.90 9.48 0.11
C THR A 3 3.96 8.55 0.90
N ARG A 4 2.75 8.27 0.37
CA ARG A 4 1.78 7.35 0.99
C ARG A 4 2.22 5.88 0.95
N THR A 5 2.90 5.46 -0.11
CA THR A 5 3.45 4.11 -0.27
C THR A 5 4.57 3.88 0.75
N ALA A 6 5.46 4.87 0.93
CA ALA A 6 6.56 4.80 1.89
C ALA A 6 6.06 4.75 3.34
N GLN A 7 5.06 5.56 3.70
CA GLN A 7 4.44 5.51 5.03
C GLN A 7 3.80 4.15 5.30
N LEU A 8 2.99 3.62 4.37
CA LEU A 8 2.36 2.31 4.54
C LEU A 8 3.42 1.22 4.69
N LEU A 9 4.47 1.23 3.88
CA LEU A 9 5.58 0.27 3.99
C LEU A 9 6.28 0.35 5.35
N THR A 10 6.50 1.55 5.90
CA THR A 10 7.04 1.72 7.25
C THR A 10 6.15 1.08 8.30
N TYR A 11 4.83 1.29 8.24
CA TYR A 11 3.91 0.66 9.17
C TYR A 11 3.88 -0.87 9.03
N LEU A 12 3.95 -1.40 7.81
CA LEU A 12 4.05 -2.85 7.58
C LEU A 12 5.32 -3.43 8.20
N LYS A 13 6.47 -2.76 8.02
CA LYS A 13 7.74 -3.13 8.65
C LYS A 13 7.68 -3.11 10.17
N LEU A 14 7.15 -2.03 10.75
CA LEU A 14 7.02 -1.86 12.20
C LEU A 14 6.07 -2.87 12.84
N ARG A 15 5.12 -3.41 12.07
CA ARG A 15 4.12 -4.38 12.53
C ARG A 15 4.39 -5.82 12.12
N ASP A 16 5.50 -6.06 11.40
CA ASP A 16 5.84 -7.35 10.80
C ASP A 16 4.68 -7.97 9.97
N ILE A 17 4.00 -7.12 9.20
CA ILE A 17 2.90 -7.53 8.32
C ILE A 17 3.44 -7.65 6.90
N LYS A 18 3.26 -8.82 6.26
CA LYS A 18 3.82 -9.13 4.93
C LYS A 18 3.15 -8.38 3.77
N PHE A 19 1.89 -8.02 3.92
CA PHE A 19 1.09 -7.41 2.85
C PHE A 19 0.31 -6.20 3.33
N GLY A 20 0.25 -5.16 2.50
CA GLY A 20 -0.63 -4.02 2.69
C GLY A 20 -1.36 -3.66 1.41
N LEU A 21 -2.45 -2.90 1.55
CA LEU A 21 -3.26 -2.42 0.45
C LEU A 21 -3.32 -0.90 0.49
N LEU A 22 -3.00 -0.27 -0.63
CA LEU A 22 -3.15 1.16 -0.83
C LEU A 22 -4.24 1.38 -1.88
N ILE A 23 -5.31 2.06 -1.50
CA ILE A 23 -6.45 2.34 -2.38
C ILE A 23 -6.56 3.85 -2.56
N ASN A 24 -6.70 4.29 -3.82
CA ASN A 24 -7.10 5.65 -4.13
C ASN A 24 -8.57 5.67 -4.57
N PHE A 25 -9.42 6.31 -3.77
CA PHE A 25 -10.87 6.39 -3.99
C PHE A 25 -11.28 7.44 -5.02
N ASN A 26 -10.34 8.26 -5.51
CA ASN A 26 -10.60 9.26 -6.53
C ASN A 26 -10.44 8.66 -7.94
N SER A 27 -11.12 7.55 -8.22
CA SER A 27 -11.15 6.90 -9.53
C SER A 27 -12.51 6.30 -9.83
N VAL A 28 -12.87 6.29 -11.11
CA VAL A 28 -14.11 5.70 -11.64
C VAL A 28 -14.17 4.19 -11.38
N LYS A 29 -13.01 3.52 -11.37
CA LYS A 29 -12.87 2.10 -11.06
C LYS A 29 -11.84 1.92 -9.96
N LEU A 30 -12.27 1.35 -8.84
CA LEU A 30 -11.40 1.12 -7.68
C LEU A 30 -10.25 0.15 -7.97
N VAL A 31 -10.51 -0.86 -8.82
CA VAL A 31 -9.52 -1.87 -9.21
C VAL A 31 -8.31 -1.27 -9.94
N ASP A 32 -8.51 -0.17 -10.68
CA ASP A 32 -7.44 0.48 -11.44
C ASP A 32 -6.47 1.24 -10.51
N GLU A 33 -6.97 1.69 -9.36
CA GLU A 33 -6.25 2.49 -8.37
C GLU A 33 -5.99 1.73 -7.06
N LEU A 34 -5.98 0.40 -7.13
CA LEU A 34 -5.68 -0.51 -6.04
C LEU A 34 -4.23 -1.03 -6.17
N LYS A 35 -3.40 -0.76 -5.16
CA LYS A 35 -1.98 -1.14 -5.14
C LYS A 35 -1.68 -2.05 -3.96
N ARG A 36 -1.18 -3.25 -4.24
CA ARG A 36 -0.67 -4.17 -3.21
C ARG A 36 0.78 -3.80 -2.87
N ILE A 37 1.05 -3.61 -1.58
CA ILE A 37 2.39 -3.39 -1.04
C ILE A 37 2.87 -4.67 -0.38
N VAL A 38 4.13 -4.99 -0.61
CA VAL A 38 4.81 -6.18 -0.12
C VAL A 38 5.92 -5.76 0.83
N ASN A 39 5.96 -6.39 2.01
CA ASN A 39 6.99 -6.19 3.01
C ASN A 39 7.75 -7.51 3.22
N ASP A 40 9.01 -7.54 2.78
CA ASP A 40 9.94 -8.69 2.84
C ASP A 40 9.33 -10.03 2.41
N LEU A 41 9.40 -10.29 1.10
CA LEU A 41 8.97 -11.54 0.47
C LEU A 41 10.17 -12.27 -0.09
#